data_AF-A0A7S2QZE5-F1
#
_entry.id   AF-A0A7S2QZE5-F1
#
_cell.length_a   1.000
_cell.length_b   1.000
_cell.length_c   1.000
_cell.angle_alpha   90.00
_cell.angle_beta   90.00
_cell.angle_gamma   90.00
#
_symmetry.space_group_name_H-M   'P 1'
#
loop_
_entity.id
_entity.type
_entity.pdbx_description
1 polymer ?
#
loop_
_entity_poly.entity_id
_entity_poly.type
_entity_poly.pdbx_seq_one_letter_code
_entity_poly.pdbx_strand_id
1 'polypeptide(L)'
;MLSSNKLVVVLALIVIIIGTLDGVNGGKPAFLSKLLGEKKQYTPLIFFKVPKGQLASSDEMEKMVCDLEKELDVKVERMDVLRDRFARKLYSAIDLEMDYAGKLPLLYHRESRQTIYGQCRNKTRLNAWAKGRLLSFSKKMDFSDAASNNNNDEGISFTADEDEEEMELQREEFERMEEAAMTDLQRRGKDAMKKRMQQKK
;
A
#
# COMPACT_ATOMS: atom_id res chain seq x y z
N MET A 1 -38.65 37.59 19.30
CA MET A 1 -37.44 38.40 19.56
C MET A 1 -36.85 37.99 20.91
N LEU A 2 -35.77 37.21 20.90
CA LEU A 2 -35.04 36.91 22.13
C LEU A 2 -34.30 38.19 22.54
N SER A 3 -34.56 38.67 23.76
CA SER A 3 -33.80 39.78 24.37
C SER A 3 -32.31 39.49 24.26
N SER A 4 -31.51 40.50 23.88
CA SER A 4 -30.07 40.39 23.66
C SER A 4 -29.32 39.70 24.79
N ASN A 5 -29.83 39.83 26.03
CA ASN A 5 -29.26 39.19 27.22
C ASN A 5 -29.43 37.66 27.22
N LYS A 6 -30.54 37.15 26.67
CA LYS A 6 -30.78 35.70 26.55
C LYS A 6 -29.86 35.08 25.49
N LEU A 7 -29.53 35.84 24.44
CA LEU A 7 -28.66 35.37 23.37
C LEU A 7 -27.19 35.27 23.82
N VAL A 8 -26.73 36.24 24.64
CA VAL A 8 -25.40 36.21 25.26
C VAL A 8 -25.27 35.03 26.23
N VAL A 9 -26.28 34.77 27.04
CA VAL A 9 -26.27 33.64 27.99
C VAL A 9 -26.25 32.28 27.25
N VAL A 10 -26.99 32.15 26.16
CA VAL A 10 -26.99 30.92 25.34
C VAL A 10 -25.63 30.72 24.67
N LEU A 11 -25.01 31.77 24.12
CA LEU A 11 -23.67 31.68 23.54
C LEU A 11 -22.60 31.33 24.58
N ALA A 12 -22.67 31.92 25.78
CA ALA A 12 -21.75 31.61 26.87
C ALA A 12 -21.88 30.14 27.33
N LEU A 13 -23.11 29.61 27.41
CA LEU A 13 -23.35 28.20 27.72
C LEU A 13 -22.80 27.25 26.64
N ILE A 14 -22.94 27.60 25.36
CA ILE A 14 -22.37 26.82 24.25
C ILE A 14 -20.85 26.79 24.34
N VAL A 15 -20.20 27.92 24.62
CA VAL A 15 -18.73 27.99 24.77
C VAL A 15 -18.25 27.19 25.97
N ILE A 16 -18.96 27.21 27.09
CA ILE A 16 -18.60 26.43 28.29
C ILE A 16 -18.78 24.92 28.05
N ILE A 17 -19.85 24.50 27.36
CA ILE A 17 -20.08 23.09 27.02
C ILE A 17 -19.02 22.59 26.03
N ILE A 18 -18.57 23.43 25.09
CA ILE A 18 -17.48 23.09 24.16
C ILE A 18 -16.15 23.02 24.93
N GLY A 19 -15.87 23.97 25.82
CA GLY A 19 -14.61 24.04 26.56
C GLY A 19 -14.41 22.94 27.62
N THR A 20 -15.47 22.32 28.14
CA THR A 20 -15.36 21.22 29.11
C THR A 20 -15.25 19.83 28.47
N LEU A 21 -15.48 19.70 27.16
CA LEU A 21 -15.32 18.44 26.43
C LEU A 21 -13.91 18.21 25.88
N ASP A 22 -13.03 19.23 25.93
CA ASP A 22 -11.63 19.12 25.49
C ASP A 22 -10.70 18.40 26.51
N GLY A 23 -11.26 17.92 27.64
CA GLY A 23 -10.50 17.35 28.74
C GLY A 23 -10.23 15.84 28.69
N VAL A 24 -10.82 15.08 27.76
CA VAL A 24 -10.66 13.60 27.75
C VAL A 24 -10.56 13.09 26.31
N ASN A 25 -9.32 12.80 25.90
CA ASN A 25 -8.92 12.19 24.63
C ASN A 25 -9.02 13.09 23.38
N GLY A 26 -7.86 13.48 22.85
CA GLY A 26 -7.65 14.38 21.71
C GLY A 26 -8.14 13.88 20.35
N GLY A 27 -9.44 13.58 20.23
CA GLY A 27 -10.13 13.42 18.96
C GLY A 27 -11.19 14.51 18.85
N LYS A 28 -11.00 15.49 17.95
CA LYS A 28 -12.03 16.50 17.67
C LYS A 28 -13.32 15.78 17.24
N PRO A 29 -14.50 16.14 17.78
CA PRO A 29 -15.73 15.47 17.42
C PRO A 29 -16.02 15.68 15.93
N ALA A 30 -16.26 14.58 15.21
CA ALA A 30 -16.41 14.52 13.74
C ALA A 30 -17.53 15.43 13.17
N PHE A 31 -18.39 15.98 14.02
CA PHE A 31 -19.41 16.95 13.61
C PHE A 31 -18.84 18.37 13.43
N LEU A 32 -17.83 18.77 14.23
CA LEU A 32 -17.22 20.11 14.14
C LEU A 32 -16.31 20.23 12.91
N SER A 33 -15.60 19.17 12.55
CA SER A 33 -14.75 19.13 11.34
C SER A 33 -15.57 19.25 10.05
N LYS A 34 -16.82 18.77 10.06
CA LYS A 34 -17.75 18.86 8.93
C LYS A 34 -18.34 20.27 8.76
N LEU A 35 -18.49 21.01 9.85
CA LEU A 35 -19.02 22.38 9.85
C LEU A 35 -17.94 23.42 9.47
N LEU A 36 -16.68 23.16 9.84
CA LEU A 36 -15.55 24.06 9.63
C LEU A 36 -14.79 23.83 8.31
N GLY A 37 -15.27 22.94 7.44
CA GLY A 37 -14.68 22.73 6.12
C GLY A 37 -13.21 22.35 6.20
N GLU A 38 -12.88 21.30 6.98
CA GLU A 38 -11.50 20.81 7.03
C GLU A 38 -11.01 20.49 5.60
N LYS A 39 -9.94 21.19 5.20
CA LYS A 39 -9.23 20.89 3.96
C LYS A 39 -8.80 19.43 4.04
N LYS A 40 -9.06 18.65 2.98
CA LYS A 40 -8.64 17.24 2.92
C LYS A 40 -7.15 17.17 3.19
N GLN A 41 -6.79 16.68 4.37
CA GLN A 41 -5.39 16.45 4.74
C GLN A 41 -4.83 15.43 3.76
N TYR A 42 -3.69 15.77 3.15
CA TYR A 42 -2.97 14.86 2.27
C TYR A 42 -2.62 13.60 3.04
N THR A 43 -2.89 12.43 2.44
CA THR A 43 -2.36 11.16 2.94
C THR A 43 -1.55 10.47 1.84
N PRO A 44 -0.35 9.97 2.17
CA PRO A 44 0.43 9.19 1.23
C PRO A 44 -0.15 7.79 1.01
N LEU A 45 -1.02 7.29 1.90
CA LEU A 45 -1.53 5.92 1.87
C LEU A 45 -2.86 5.86 1.14
N ILE A 46 -2.92 5.11 0.04
CA ILE A 46 -4.15 4.86 -0.73
C ILE A 46 -4.50 3.38 -0.65
N PHE A 47 -5.77 3.11 -0.43
CA PHE A 47 -6.38 1.79 -0.54
C PHE A 47 -7.43 1.78 -1.65
N PHE A 48 -7.08 1.14 -2.76
CA PHE A 48 -8.01 0.84 -3.84
C PHE A 48 -8.81 -0.42 -3.50
N LYS A 49 -10.12 -0.23 -3.43
CA LYS A 49 -11.05 -1.27 -2.98
C LYS A 49 -12.23 -1.42 -3.91
N VAL A 50 -12.95 -2.49 -3.63
CA VAL A 50 -14.23 -2.84 -4.25
C VAL A 50 -15.34 -2.60 -3.23
N PRO A 51 -16.59 -2.31 -3.65
CA PRO A 51 -17.74 -2.28 -2.75
C PRO A 51 -17.82 -3.52 -1.86
N LYS A 52 -18.24 -3.31 -0.60
CA LYS A 52 -18.37 -4.39 0.39
C LYS A 52 -19.23 -5.54 -0.15
N GLY A 53 -18.82 -6.77 0.12
CA GLY A 53 -19.54 -7.99 -0.28
C GLY A 53 -19.35 -8.40 -1.73
N GLN A 54 -18.65 -7.63 -2.57
CA GLN A 54 -18.31 -8.07 -3.93
C GLN A 54 -17.02 -8.90 -3.97
N LEU A 55 -16.06 -8.63 -3.07
CA LEU A 55 -14.79 -9.34 -3.04
C LEU A 55 -14.31 -9.54 -1.60
N ALA A 56 -14.28 -10.80 -1.16
CA ALA A 56 -13.90 -11.16 0.21
C ALA A 56 -12.49 -10.68 0.59
N SER A 57 -11.53 -10.79 -0.32
CA SER A 57 -10.16 -10.30 -0.10
C SER A 57 -10.11 -8.79 0.16
N SER A 58 -11.00 -8.02 -0.49
CA SER A 58 -11.13 -6.57 -0.25
C SER A 58 -11.72 -6.26 1.12
N ASP A 59 -12.71 -7.04 1.57
CA ASP A 59 -13.32 -6.86 2.90
C ASP A 59 -12.35 -7.25 4.03
N GLU A 60 -11.55 -8.29 3.83
CA GLU A 60 -10.50 -8.68 4.77
C GLU A 60 -9.36 -7.67 4.81
N MET A 61 -8.94 -7.14 3.66
CA MET A 61 -7.98 -6.04 3.59
C MET A 61 -8.50 -4.80 4.32
N GLU A 62 -9.78 -4.45 4.17
CA GLU A 62 -10.40 -3.32 4.87
C GLU A 62 -10.29 -3.48 6.39
N LYS A 63 -10.44 -4.69 6.94
CA LYS A 63 -10.25 -4.94 8.38
C LYS A 63 -8.80 -4.66 8.80
N MET A 64 -7.84 -5.17 8.06
CA MET A 64 -6.41 -4.96 8.37
C MET A 64 -6.00 -3.49 8.25
N VAL A 65 -6.52 -2.78 7.25
CA VAL A 65 -6.29 -1.33 7.10
C VAL A 65 -6.91 -0.57 8.27
N CYS A 66 -8.11 -0.93 8.73
CA CYS A 66 -8.71 -0.30 9.91
C CYS A 66 -7.86 -0.50 11.17
N ASP A 67 -7.26 -1.68 11.34
CA ASP A 67 -6.39 -1.96 12.49
C ASP A 67 -5.06 -1.22 12.38
N LEU A 68 -4.48 -1.13 11.17
CA LEU A 68 -3.29 -0.33 10.88
C LEU A 68 -3.49 1.15 11.22
N GLU A 69 -4.62 1.74 10.82
CA GLU A 69 -4.94 3.14 11.10
C GLU A 69 -5.00 3.42 12.61
N LYS A 70 -5.55 2.50 13.40
CA LYS A 70 -5.60 2.61 14.87
C LYS A 70 -4.22 2.44 15.51
N GLU A 71 -3.42 1.51 15.01
CA GLU A 71 -2.12 1.18 15.61
C GLU A 71 -1.05 2.23 15.34
N LEU A 72 -1.02 2.78 14.13
CA LEU A 72 -0.01 3.74 13.71
C LEU A 72 -0.48 5.19 13.74
N ASP A 73 -1.74 5.43 14.09
CA ASP A 73 -2.38 6.76 14.04
C ASP A 73 -2.21 7.43 12.67
N VAL A 74 -2.36 6.63 11.61
CA VAL A 74 -2.28 7.08 10.21
C VAL A 74 -3.64 7.04 9.56
N LYS A 75 -3.83 7.85 8.52
CA LYS A 75 -5.07 7.85 7.73
C LYS A 75 -4.82 7.22 6.37
N VAL A 76 -5.68 6.32 5.93
CA VAL A 76 -5.63 5.70 4.61
C VAL A 76 -6.80 6.19 3.76
N GLU A 77 -6.49 6.77 2.59
CA GLU A 77 -7.50 7.21 1.62
C GLU A 77 -8.09 6.00 0.90
N ARG A 78 -9.40 5.80 1.06
CA ARG A 78 -10.12 4.69 0.42
C ARG A 78 -10.71 5.15 -0.91
N MET A 79 -10.40 4.43 -1.97
CA MET A 79 -10.85 4.71 -3.33
C MET A 79 -11.57 3.50 -3.92
N ASP A 80 -12.85 3.68 -4.25
CA ASP A 80 -13.67 2.62 -4.84
C ASP A 80 -13.50 2.63 -6.36
N VAL A 81 -12.79 1.64 -6.89
CA VAL A 81 -12.40 1.58 -8.30
C VAL A 81 -13.62 1.38 -9.22
N LEU A 82 -14.65 0.70 -8.73
CA LEU A 82 -15.85 0.42 -9.52
C LEU A 82 -16.81 1.61 -9.54
N ARG A 83 -16.93 2.34 -8.44
CA ARG A 83 -17.86 3.47 -8.32
C ARG A 83 -17.27 4.81 -8.76
N ASP A 84 -15.98 5.05 -8.52
CA ASP A 84 -15.34 6.33 -8.81
C ASP A 84 -14.48 6.30 -10.08
N ARG A 85 -14.81 7.21 -11.02
CA ARG A 85 -14.04 7.39 -12.27
C ARG A 85 -12.62 7.89 -12.00
N PHE A 86 -12.41 8.70 -10.96
CA PHE A 86 -11.09 9.20 -10.61
C PHE A 86 -10.23 8.10 -10.01
N ALA A 87 -10.77 7.33 -9.06
CA ALA A 87 -10.12 6.11 -8.54
C ALA A 87 -9.67 5.18 -9.66
N ARG A 88 -10.54 4.94 -10.63
CA ARG A 88 -10.25 4.09 -11.79
C ARG A 88 -9.09 4.61 -12.63
N LYS A 89 -9.10 5.89 -12.99
CA LYS A 89 -8.00 6.52 -13.75
C LYS A 89 -6.69 6.46 -12.99
N LEU A 90 -6.71 6.71 -11.68
CA LEU A 90 -5.50 6.67 -10.86
C LEU A 90 -4.97 5.23 -10.75
N TYR A 91 -5.85 4.25 -10.54
CA TYR A 91 -5.49 2.84 -10.54
C TYR A 91 -4.80 2.45 -11.86
N SER A 92 -5.39 2.79 -13.00
CA SER A 92 -4.79 2.50 -14.33
C SER A 92 -3.48 3.24 -14.61
N ALA A 93 -3.21 4.35 -13.92
CA ALA A 93 -1.94 5.05 -14.04
C ALA A 93 -0.84 4.42 -13.18
N ILE A 94 -1.21 3.73 -12.10
CA ILE A 94 -0.29 3.01 -11.21
C ILE A 94 0.03 1.63 -11.77
N ASP A 95 -0.98 0.94 -12.29
CA ASP A 95 -0.89 -0.41 -12.85
C ASP A 95 -1.13 -0.33 -14.36
N LEU A 96 -0.05 -0.34 -15.13
CA LEU A 96 -0.04 -0.12 -16.59
C LEU A 96 -0.72 -1.27 -17.37
N GLU A 97 -0.79 -2.45 -16.76
CA GLU A 97 -1.54 -3.58 -17.29
C GLU A 97 -3.01 -3.42 -16.86
N MET A 98 -3.86 -3.06 -17.82
CA MET A 98 -5.28 -2.73 -17.64
C MET A 98 -6.18 -3.89 -17.17
N ASP A 99 -5.61 -4.99 -16.69
CA ASP A 99 -6.37 -6.12 -16.15
C ASP A 99 -6.63 -5.95 -14.65
N TYR A 100 -7.85 -5.49 -14.34
CA TYR A 100 -8.43 -5.54 -12.99
C TYR A 100 -8.51 -6.99 -12.44
N ALA A 101 -8.29 -7.99 -13.30
CA ALA A 101 -8.38 -9.40 -12.98
C ALA A 101 -7.26 -9.81 -11.99
N GLY A 102 -7.62 -9.88 -10.71
CA GLY A 102 -6.81 -10.51 -9.65
C GLY A 102 -5.92 -9.58 -8.82
N LYS A 103 -5.80 -8.30 -9.19
CA LYS A 103 -4.90 -7.35 -8.53
C LYS A 103 -5.56 -6.49 -7.44
N LEU A 104 -6.90 -6.48 -7.36
CA LEU A 104 -7.66 -5.84 -6.27
C LEU A 104 -7.90 -6.82 -5.11
N PRO A 105 -7.89 -6.37 -3.85
CA PRO A 105 -7.57 -5.03 -3.36
C PRO A 105 -6.12 -4.60 -3.63
N LEU A 106 -5.87 -3.30 -3.76
CA LEU A 106 -4.52 -2.75 -3.95
C LEU A 106 -4.23 -1.66 -2.92
N LEU A 107 -3.09 -1.76 -2.24
CA LEU A 107 -2.55 -0.69 -1.42
C LEU A 107 -1.43 0.01 -2.16
N TYR A 108 -1.43 1.34 -2.17
CA TYR A 108 -0.44 2.16 -2.85
C TYR A 108 0.07 3.28 -1.93
N HIS A 109 1.39 3.40 -1.84
CA HIS A 109 2.03 4.48 -1.10
C HIS A 109 2.54 5.55 -2.08
N ARG A 110 1.96 6.75 -2.05
CA ARG A 110 2.25 7.84 -3.01
C ARG A 110 3.72 8.27 -3.02
N GLU A 111 4.35 8.35 -1.85
CA GLU A 111 5.73 8.86 -1.73
C GLU A 111 6.77 7.81 -2.14
N SER A 112 6.71 6.60 -1.58
CA SER A 112 7.64 5.52 -1.93
C SER A 112 7.28 4.78 -3.22
N ARG A 113 6.11 5.05 -3.80
CA ARG A 113 5.52 4.36 -4.97
C ARG A 113 5.37 2.85 -4.80
N GLN A 114 5.36 2.36 -3.56
CA GLN A 114 5.24 0.94 -3.26
C GLN A 114 3.79 0.45 -3.36
N THR A 115 3.61 -0.74 -3.91
CA THR A 115 2.32 -1.41 -4.05
C THR A 115 2.27 -2.72 -3.25
N ILE A 116 1.10 -3.02 -2.67
CA ILE A 116 0.75 -4.36 -2.19
C ILE A 116 -0.52 -4.78 -2.91
N TYR A 117 -0.37 -5.78 -3.80
CA TYR A 117 -1.45 -6.38 -4.54
C TYR A 117 -2.14 -7.48 -3.75
N GLY A 118 -3.45 -7.62 -3.98
CA GLY A 118 -4.27 -8.67 -3.39
C GLY A 118 -4.30 -8.63 -1.87
N GLN A 119 -4.67 -9.74 -1.25
CA GLN A 119 -4.77 -9.84 0.19
C GLN A 119 -3.38 -9.90 0.87
N CYS A 120 -3.13 -9.00 1.84
CA CYS A 120 -1.90 -9.01 2.61
C CYS A 120 -2.00 -9.97 3.81
N ARG A 121 -1.43 -11.17 3.73
CA ARG A 121 -1.46 -12.12 4.87
C ARG A 121 -0.59 -11.69 6.07
N ASN A 122 0.41 -10.83 5.85
CA ASN A 122 1.41 -10.47 6.86
C ASN A 122 1.23 -9.03 7.37
N LYS A 123 0.86 -8.88 8.64
CA LYS A 123 0.69 -7.58 9.30
C LYS A 123 1.99 -6.76 9.38
N THR A 124 3.14 -7.42 9.57
CA THR A 124 4.46 -6.76 9.58
C THR A 124 4.76 -6.11 8.25
N ARG A 125 4.40 -6.75 7.13
CA ARG A 125 4.54 -6.17 5.78
C ARG A 125 3.65 -4.94 5.63
N LEU A 126 2.39 -5.02 6.08
CA LEU A 126 1.46 -3.89 6.03
C LEU A 126 1.97 -2.70 6.86
N ASN A 127 2.48 -2.95 8.07
CA ASN A 127 3.06 -1.93 8.95
C ASN A 127 4.33 -1.31 8.37
N ALA A 128 5.18 -2.10 7.72
CA ALA A 128 6.38 -1.61 7.06
C ALA A 128 6.03 -0.74 5.84
N TRP A 129 5.08 -1.20 5.02
CA TRP A 129 4.56 -0.46 3.88
C TRP A 129 3.98 0.89 4.29
N ALA A 130 3.18 0.93 5.37
CA ALA A 130 2.61 2.18 5.88
C ALA A 130 3.67 3.20 6.34
N LYS A 131 4.87 2.72 6.67
CA LYS A 131 6.05 3.54 7.03
C LYS A 131 6.97 3.82 5.84
N GLY A 132 6.53 3.50 4.61
CA GLY A 132 7.30 3.69 3.38
C GLY A 132 8.43 2.67 3.16
N ARG A 133 8.47 1.56 3.92
CA ARG A 133 9.51 0.53 3.82
C ARG A 133 8.96 -0.70 3.12
N LEU A 134 9.62 -1.15 2.05
CA LEU A 134 9.30 -2.42 1.43
C LEU A 134 10.12 -3.53 2.09
N LEU A 135 9.47 -4.40 2.86
CA LEU A 135 10.06 -5.67 3.22
C LEU A 135 9.92 -6.59 2.00
N SER A 136 11.02 -6.83 1.29
CA SER A 136 11.12 -7.97 0.39
C SER A 136 10.89 -9.23 1.21
N PHE A 137 10.01 -10.13 0.76
CA PHE A 137 9.94 -11.46 1.36
C PHE A 137 11.24 -12.19 1.06
N SER A 138 12.22 -12.08 1.94
CA SER A 138 13.20 -13.14 2.08
C SER A 138 12.42 -14.33 2.63
N LYS A 139 12.36 -15.45 1.89
CA LYS A 139 11.80 -16.75 2.31
C LYS A 139 12.49 -17.35 3.56
N LYS A 140 13.27 -16.53 4.28
CA LYS A 140 14.07 -16.84 5.46
C LYS A 140 13.71 -15.87 6.59
N MET A 141 12.50 -15.94 7.10
CA MET A 141 12.25 -15.52 8.48
C MET A 141 11.28 -16.53 9.11
N ASP A 142 11.90 -17.37 9.93
CA ASP A 142 11.40 -17.97 11.16
C ASP A 142 10.27 -19.00 11.08
N PHE A 143 10.67 -20.25 10.85
CA PHE A 143 10.09 -21.40 11.53
C PHE A 143 11.04 -21.83 12.67
N SER A 144 10.94 -21.16 13.81
CA SER A 144 11.24 -21.75 15.12
C SER A 144 10.52 -20.92 16.19
N ASP A 145 9.24 -21.24 16.41
CA ASP A 145 8.77 -21.82 17.67
C ASP A 145 7.27 -21.59 17.90
N ALA A 146 6.63 -22.65 18.43
CA ALA A 146 5.29 -22.74 19.01
C ALA A 146 4.08 -22.96 18.07
N ALA A 147 3.98 -24.20 17.60
CA ALA A 147 2.79 -25.06 17.56
C ALA A 147 1.39 -24.43 17.84
N SER A 148 0.50 -24.52 16.85
CA SER A 148 -0.80 -25.17 17.05
C SER A 148 -1.41 -25.60 15.71
N ASN A 149 -1.52 -26.93 15.60
CA ASN A 149 -2.37 -27.73 14.73
C ASN A 149 -3.66 -27.04 14.26
N ASN A 150 -3.89 -26.99 12.93
CA ASN A 150 -5.08 -27.60 12.35
C ASN A 150 -4.97 -27.73 10.83
N ASN A 151 -5.14 -28.98 10.40
CA ASN A 151 -5.21 -29.42 9.02
C ASN A 151 -6.42 -28.83 8.31
N ASN A 152 -6.19 -28.29 7.10
CA ASN A 152 -6.94 -28.53 5.86
C ASN A 152 -6.53 -27.44 4.87
N ASP A 153 -5.54 -27.71 4.03
CA ASP A 153 -5.32 -26.91 2.82
C ASP A 153 -5.14 -27.86 1.65
N GLU A 154 -6.08 -27.77 0.71
CA GLU A 154 -5.97 -28.40 -0.59
C GLU A 154 -4.77 -27.81 -1.31
N GLY A 155 -3.96 -28.70 -1.88
CA GLY A 155 -2.70 -28.35 -2.48
C GLY A 155 -2.84 -27.39 -3.65
N ILE A 156 -2.14 -26.27 -3.56
CA ILE A 156 -1.44 -25.70 -4.70
C ILE A 156 0.06 -25.89 -4.42
N SER A 157 0.56 -27.01 -4.93
CA SER A 157 1.97 -27.26 -5.14
C SER A 157 2.48 -26.24 -6.17
N PHE A 158 3.13 -25.17 -5.71
CA PHE A 158 4.14 -24.52 -6.54
C PHE A 158 5.41 -25.35 -6.41
N THR A 159 5.66 -26.16 -7.43
CA THR A 159 6.90 -26.87 -7.68
C THR A 159 8.04 -25.87 -7.65
N ALA A 160 8.91 -25.98 -6.63
CA ALA A 160 10.03 -25.08 -6.39
C ALA A 160 11.30 -25.49 -7.17
N ASP A 161 11.15 -26.21 -8.28
CA ASP A 161 12.26 -26.78 -9.05
C ASP A 161 12.22 -26.37 -10.55
N GLU A 162 11.27 -25.54 -11.00
CA GLU A 162 11.18 -25.12 -12.43
C GLU A 162 11.72 -23.69 -12.71
N ASP A 163 12.07 -22.91 -11.68
CA ASP A 163 12.33 -21.47 -11.83
C ASP A 163 13.81 -21.07 -12.01
N GLU A 164 14.76 -22.01 -12.04
CA GLU A 164 16.19 -21.65 -12.23
C GLU A 164 16.53 -21.46 -13.72
N GLU A 165 16.01 -22.32 -14.61
CA GLU A 165 16.19 -22.19 -16.06
C GLU A 165 15.44 -20.97 -16.64
N GLU A 166 14.23 -20.66 -16.14
CA GLU A 166 13.46 -19.50 -16.65
C GLU A 166 14.10 -18.17 -16.24
N MET A 167 14.69 -18.08 -15.03
CA MET A 167 15.49 -16.92 -14.62
C MET A 167 16.80 -16.79 -15.40
N GLU A 168 17.46 -17.89 -15.76
CA GLU A 168 18.67 -17.86 -16.59
C GLU A 168 18.35 -17.40 -18.02
N LEU A 169 17.25 -17.89 -18.60
CA LEU A 169 16.76 -17.45 -19.91
C LEU A 169 16.40 -15.95 -19.94
N GLN A 170 15.71 -15.44 -18.91
CA GLN A 170 15.40 -14.01 -18.81
C GLN A 170 16.66 -13.15 -18.66
N ARG A 171 17.69 -13.66 -17.97
CA ARG A 171 18.99 -12.98 -17.81
C ARG A 171 19.75 -12.93 -19.13
N GLU A 172 19.79 -14.03 -19.88
CA GLU A 172 20.41 -14.09 -21.20
C GLU A 172 19.69 -13.19 -22.21
N GLU A 173 18.36 -13.14 -22.16
CA GLU A 173 17.56 -12.27 -23.03
C GLU A 173 17.82 -10.79 -22.74
N PHE A 174 17.91 -10.42 -21.45
CA PHE A 174 18.25 -9.06 -21.04
C PHE A 174 19.66 -8.64 -21.49
N GLU A 175 20.65 -9.53 -21.35
CA GLU A 175 22.02 -9.25 -21.82
C GLU A 175 22.08 -9.11 -23.34
N ARG A 176 21.34 -9.93 -24.09
CA ARG A 176 21.23 -9.83 -25.55
C ARG A 176 20.59 -8.50 -25.99
N MET A 177 19.57 -8.04 -25.27
CA MET A 177 18.91 -6.77 -25.55
C MET A 177 19.83 -5.57 -25.25
N GLU A 178 20.59 -5.63 -24.16
CA GLU A 178 21.59 -4.61 -23.82
C GLU A 178 22.72 -4.55 -24.87
N GLU A 179 23.17 -5.70 -25.40
CA GLU A 179 24.17 -5.76 -26.47
C GLU A 179 23.69 -5.21 -27.81
N ALA A 180 22.40 -5.37 -28.10
CA ALA A 180 21.75 -4.79 -29.27
C ALA A 180 21.56 -3.27 -29.13
N ALA A 181 21.36 -2.78 -27.91
CA ALA A 181 21.19 -1.36 -27.61
C ALA A 181 22.52 -0.58 -27.46
N MET A 182 23.65 -1.28 -27.32
CA MET A 182 24.95 -0.64 -27.17
C MET A 182 25.47 -0.01 -28.47
N THR A 183 26.00 1.20 -28.34
CA THR A 183 26.75 1.87 -29.41
C THR A 183 28.09 1.19 -29.67
N ASP A 184 28.63 1.33 -30.89
CA ASP A 184 29.91 0.70 -31.29
C ASP A 184 31.09 1.06 -30.38
N LEU A 185 31.07 2.27 -29.78
CA LEU A 185 32.08 2.72 -28.83
C LEU A 185 31.99 1.97 -27.50
N GLN A 186 30.77 1.72 -27.00
CA GLN A 186 30.53 0.97 -25.76
C GLN A 186 30.88 -0.51 -25.92
N ARG A 187 30.57 -1.10 -27.09
CA ARG A 187 30.95 -2.48 -27.41
C ARG A 187 32.47 -2.68 -27.37
N ARG A 188 33.24 -1.78 -27.99
CA ARG A 188 34.71 -1.79 -27.92
C ARG A 188 35.24 -1.62 -26.50
N GLY A 189 34.56 -0.82 -25.67
CA GLY A 189 34.89 -0.66 -24.25
C GLY A 189 34.69 -1.94 -23.44
N LYS A 190 33.53 -2.61 -23.58
CA LYS A 190 33.22 -3.89 -22.93
C LYS A 190 34.23 -4.97 -23.32
N ASP A 191 34.57 -5.06 -24.61
CA ASP A 191 35.55 -6.03 -25.12
C ASP A 191 36.98 -5.79 -24.61
N ALA A 192 37.41 -4.53 -24.57
CA ALA A 192 38.72 -4.17 -24.03
C ALA A 192 38.83 -4.49 -22.54
N MET A 193 37.74 -4.30 -21.79
CA MET A 193 37.66 -4.65 -20.37
C MET A 193 37.73 -6.17 -20.15
N LYS A 194 37.00 -6.95 -20.97
CA LYS A 194 36.99 -8.41 -20.91
C LYS A 194 38.38 -9.00 -21.19
N LYS A 195 39.11 -8.47 -22.18
CA LYS A 195 40.50 -8.86 -22.46
C LYS A 195 41.45 -8.55 -21.31
N ARG A 196 41.29 -7.41 -20.63
CA ARG A 196 42.11 -7.03 -19.47
C ARG A 196 41.87 -7.95 -18.26
N MET A 197 40.65 -8.43 -18.05
CA MET A 197 40.36 -9.36 -16.96
C MET A 197 40.94 -10.76 -17.23
N GLN A 198 40.97 -11.21 -18.48
CA GLN A 198 41.53 -12.51 -18.86
C GLN A 198 43.06 -12.55 -18.77
N GLN A 199 43.74 -11.42 -18.96
CA GLN A 199 45.20 -11.33 -18.79
C GLN A 199 45.66 -11.22 -17.33
N LYS A 200 44.73 -11.01 -16.39
CA LYS A 200 45.00 -10.90 -14.94
C LYS A 200 44.76 -12.20 -14.17
N LYS A 201 44.28 -13.25 -14.83
CA LYS A 201 44.23 -14.62 -14.31
C LYS A 201 45.45 -15.38 -14.81
#